data_AF-A0A7K2X7C1-F1
#
_entry.id   AF-A0A7K2X7C1-F1
#
_cell.length_a   1.000
_cell.length_b   1.000
_cell.length_c   1.000
_cell.angle_alpha   90.00
_cell.angle_beta   90.00
_cell.angle_gamma   90.00
#
_symmetry.space_group_name_H-M   'P 1'
#
loop_
_entity.id
_entity.type
_entity.pdbx_description
1 polymer ?
#
loop_
_entity_poly.entity_id
_entity_poly.type
_entity_poly.pdbx_seq_one_letter_code
_entity_poly.pdbx_strand_id
1 'polypeptide(L)'
;AGETAPARPTPAPAPVRGNLRARLTSFVGRDEEIAALREDLRAARLVTLLGPGGAGKTRLSQEAAERGAEAWPDGAWVAELAPVTSPEAVPEAVLAAVGARETVLR
;
A
#
# COMPACT_ATOMS: atom_id res chain seq x y z
N ALA A 1 -27.87 45.83 -7.14
CA ALA A 1 -27.69 44.77 -6.13
C ALA A 1 -27.19 43.53 -6.86
N GLY A 2 -25.91 43.19 -6.70
CA GLY A 2 -25.31 42.03 -7.35
C GLY A 2 -25.49 40.81 -6.48
N GLU A 3 -26.27 39.83 -6.95
CA GLU A 3 -26.52 38.58 -6.25
C GLU A 3 -25.30 37.67 -6.41
N THR A 4 -24.56 37.48 -5.31
CA THR A 4 -23.42 36.57 -5.26
C THR A 4 -23.98 35.15 -5.14
N ALA A 5 -23.95 34.40 -6.24
CA ALA A 5 -24.31 33.00 -6.24
C ALA A 5 -23.42 32.22 -5.24
N PRO A 6 -23.98 31.30 -4.43
CA PRO A 6 -23.19 30.57 -3.44
C PRO A 6 -22.17 29.67 -4.14
N ALA A 7 -20.90 29.82 -3.75
CA ALA A 7 -19.81 28.95 -4.22
C ALA A 7 -20.13 27.50 -3.84
N ARG A 8 -20.15 26.60 -4.82
CA ARG A 8 -20.29 25.16 -4.54
C ARG A 8 -19.12 24.71 -3.67
N PRO A 9 -19.34 24.02 -2.54
CA PRO A 9 -18.26 23.50 -1.74
C PRO A 9 -17.43 22.53 -2.58
N THR A 10 -16.13 22.81 -2.72
CA THR A 10 -15.17 21.89 -3.33
C THR A 10 -15.16 20.62 -2.48
N PRO A 11 -15.36 19.42 -3.05
CA PRO A 11 -15.31 18.20 -2.27
C PRO A 11 -13.95 18.10 -1.58
N ALA A 12 -13.96 17.86 -0.27
CA ALA A 12 -12.74 17.61 0.49
C ALA A 12 -11.99 16.44 -0.16
N PRO A 13 -10.65 16.51 -0.30
CA PRO A 13 -9.89 15.41 -0.89
C PRO A 13 -10.16 14.14 -0.07
N ALA A 14 -10.53 13.06 -0.76
CA ALA A 14 -10.72 11.76 -0.14
C ALA A 14 -9.41 11.35 0.56
N PRO A 15 -9.48 10.71 1.75
CA PRO A 15 -8.28 10.27 2.44
C PRO A 15 -7.50 9.30 1.54
N VAL A 16 -6.23 9.62 1.26
CA VAL A 16 -5.32 8.72 0.56
C VAL A 16 -5.13 7.50 1.45
N ARG A 17 -5.57 6.35 0.97
CA ARG A 17 -5.55 5.09 1.72
C ARG A 17 -4.34 4.26 1.30
N GLY A 18 -3.19 4.54 1.91
CA GLY A 18 -1.93 3.83 1.66
C GLY A 18 -0.71 4.71 1.44
N ASN A 19 0.45 4.07 1.22
CA ASN A 19 1.73 4.75 0.93
C ASN A 19 2.45 4.22 -0.33
N LEU A 20 1.73 3.51 -1.21
CA LEU A 20 2.26 3.02 -2.47
C LEU A 20 2.66 4.19 -3.37
N ARG A 21 3.90 4.19 -3.86
CA ARG A 21 4.41 5.26 -4.72
C ARG A 21 3.89 5.07 -6.14
N ALA A 22 3.29 6.13 -6.70
CA ALA A 22 2.94 6.15 -8.11
C ALA A 22 4.18 5.87 -8.97
N ARG A 23 4.08 4.87 -9.86
CA ARG A 23 5.22 4.47 -10.70
C ARG A 23 5.27 5.25 -12.00
N LEU A 24 6.49 5.66 -12.37
CA LEU A 24 6.80 6.36 -13.63
C LEU A 24 7.08 5.41 -14.81
N THR A 25 7.15 4.09 -14.57
CA THR A 25 7.46 3.09 -15.60
C THR A 25 6.45 1.94 -15.58
N SER A 26 6.10 1.44 -16.75
CA SER A 26 5.18 0.29 -16.90
C SER A 26 5.78 -1.00 -16.33
N PHE A 27 4.92 -1.90 -15.86
CA PHE A 27 5.31 -3.25 -15.44
C PHE A 27 4.81 -4.25 -16.48
N VAL A 28 5.75 -4.89 -17.20
CA VAL A 28 5.47 -5.68 -18.41
C VAL A 28 5.71 -7.17 -18.13
N GLY A 29 4.82 -8.02 -18.65
CA GLY A 29 5.04 -9.46 -18.81
C GLY A 29 4.95 -10.28 -17.52
N ARG A 30 4.10 -9.87 -16.56
CA ARG A 30 3.95 -10.53 -15.24
C ARG A 30 2.50 -10.62 -14.77
N ASP A 31 1.55 -10.64 -15.70
CA ASP A 31 0.12 -10.61 -15.39
C ASP A 31 -0.33 -11.91 -14.70
N GLU A 32 0.24 -13.04 -15.09
CA GLU A 32 -0.03 -14.35 -14.48
C GLU A 32 0.44 -14.39 -13.03
N GLU A 33 1.65 -13.90 -12.72
CA GLU A 33 2.16 -13.88 -11.35
C GLU A 33 1.40 -12.90 -10.46
N ILE A 34 0.91 -11.78 -11.02
CA ILE A 34 0.01 -10.87 -10.30
C ILE A 34 -1.30 -11.57 -9.98
N ALA A 35 -1.89 -12.27 -10.95
CA ALA A 35 -3.13 -13.00 -10.76
C ALA A 35 -2.97 -14.07 -9.67
N ALA A 36 -1.90 -14.87 -9.73
CA ALA A 36 -1.58 -15.88 -8.73
C ALA A 36 -1.42 -15.28 -7.33
N LEU A 37 -0.63 -14.21 -7.19
CA LEU A 37 -0.46 -13.53 -5.91
C LEU A 37 -1.78 -12.99 -5.34
N ARG A 38 -2.69 -12.49 -6.20
CA ARG A 38 -4.02 -12.01 -5.77
C ARG A 38 -4.97 -13.15 -5.37
N GLU A 39 -4.83 -14.34 -5.95
CA GLU A 39 -5.54 -15.54 -5.50
C GLU A 39 -5.01 -15.99 -4.13
N ASP A 40 -3.68 -16.06 -3.98
CA ASP A 40 -3.04 -16.45 -2.73
C ASP A 40 -3.41 -15.51 -1.58
N LEU A 41 -3.45 -14.19 -1.82
CA LEU A 41 -3.86 -13.19 -0.83
C LEU A 41 -5.36 -13.25 -0.48
N ARG A 42 -6.19 -13.88 -1.33
CA ARG A 42 -7.59 -14.16 -0.99
C ARG A 42 -7.72 -15.41 -0.13
N ALA A 43 -6.85 -16.39 -0.31
CA ALA A 43 -6.86 -17.64 0.44
C ALA A 43 -6.09 -17.56 1.78
N ALA A 44 -5.08 -16.68 1.87
CA ALA A 44 -4.17 -16.60 3.01
C ALA A 44 -3.94 -15.16 3.47
N ARG A 45 -3.70 -15.00 4.79
CA ARG A 45 -3.40 -13.70 5.41
C ARG A 45 -1.94 -13.26 5.29
N LEU A 46 -1.04 -14.18 4.90
CA LEU A 46 0.38 -13.94 4.72
C LEU A 46 0.88 -14.76 3.54
N VAL A 47 1.53 -14.08 2.60
CA VAL A 47 2.16 -14.69 1.42
C VAL A 47 3.62 -14.24 1.38
N THR A 48 4.54 -15.18 1.22
CA THR A 48 5.98 -14.91 1.13
C THR A 48 6.46 -15.10 -0.31
N LEU A 49 6.99 -14.05 -0.92
CA LEU A 49 7.59 -14.12 -2.25
C LEU A 49 9.07 -14.52 -2.15
N LEU A 50 9.41 -15.68 -2.70
CA LEU A 50 10.78 -16.20 -2.76
C LEU A 50 11.33 -16.07 -4.18
N GLY A 51 12.65 -15.90 -4.31
CA GLY A 51 13.33 -15.80 -5.61
C GLY A 51 14.66 -15.06 -5.52
N PRO A 52 15.48 -15.10 -6.58
CA PRO A 52 16.82 -14.53 -6.57
C PRO A 52 16.80 -13.00 -6.37
N GLY A 53 17.96 -12.46 -5.99
CA GLY A 53 18.18 -11.01 -5.97
C GLY A 53 17.88 -10.41 -7.35
N GLY A 54 17.24 -9.24 -7.38
CA GLY A 54 16.89 -8.57 -8.65
C GLY A 54 15.69 -9.15 -9.40
N ALA A 55 15.07 -10.25 -8.96
CA ALA A 55 13.89 -10.85 -9.62
C ALA A 55 12.61 -9.99 -9.59
N GLY A 56 12.65 -8.77 -9.04
CA GLY A 56 11.51 -7.86 -9.02
C GLY A 56 10.42 -8.21 -7.99
N LYS A 57 10.70 -9.00 -6.95
CA LYS A 57 9.71 -9.41 -5.93
C LYS A 57 8.99 -8.23 -5.27
N THR A 58 9.73 -7.21 -4.84
CA THR A 58 9.17 -5.98 -4.28
C THR A 58 8.26 -5.28 -5.30
N ARG A 59 8.71 -5.21 -6.56
CA ARG A 59 7.92 -4.62 -7.64
C ARG A 59 6.63 -5.40 -7.89
N LEU A 60 6.70 -6.73 -7.97
CA LEU A 60 5.54 -7.61 -8.12
C LEU A 60 4.53 -7.43 -6.97
N SER A 61 4.99 -7.39 -5.72
CA SER A 61 4.11 -7.21 -4.56
C SER A 61 3.36 -5.87 -4.58
N GLN A 62 4.05 -4.78 -4.90
CA GLN A 62 3.45 -3.45 -5.01
C GLN A 62 2.49 -3.37 -6.19
N GLU A 63 2.81 -4.05 -7.31
CA GLU A 63 1.96 -4.03 -8.49
C GLU A 63 0.65 -4.77 -8.22
N ALA A 64 0.71 -5.92 -7.55
CA ALA A 64 -0.47 -6.66 -7.15
C ALA A 64 -1.34 -5.84 -6.19
N ALA A 65 -0.73 -5.10 -5.27
CA ALA A 65 -1.42 -4.21 -4.35
C ALA A 65 -2.08 -3.01 -5.07
N GLU A 66 -1.42 -2.40 -6.05
CA GLU A 66 -1.98 -1.32 -6.86
C GLU A 66 -3.15 -1.82 -7.73
N ARG A 67 -2.98 -2.94 -8.44
CA ARG A 67 -4.01 -3.48 -9.35
C ARG A 67 -5.21 -4.11 -8.66
N GLY A 68 -5.09 -4.45 -7.38
CA GLY A 68 -6.21 -4.97 -6.60
C GLY A 68 -6.79 -3.95 -5.63
N ALA A 69 -6.48 -2.65 -5.74
CA ALA A 69 -6.95 -1.61 -4.83
C ALA A 69 -8.47 -1.66 -4.53
N GLU A 70 -9.29 -2.07 -5.49
CA GLU A 70 -10.74 -2.27 -5.31
C GLU A 70 -11.11 -3.38 -4.31
N ALA A 71 -10.26 -4.40 -4.17
CA ALA A 71 -10.43 -5.50 -3.22
C ALA A 71 -9.98 -5.14 -1.79
N TRP A 72 -9.25 -4.04 -1.61
CA TRP A 72 -8.74 -3.58 -0.32
C TRP A 72 -9.24 -2.17 -0.04
N PRO A 73 -10.49 -2.02 0.45
CA PRO A 73 -11.14 -0.70 0.62
C PRO A 73 -10.41 0.19 1.63
N ASP A 74 -9.63 -0.41 2.53
CA ASP A 74 -8.81 0.32 3.48
C ASP A 74 -7.46 0.75 2.91
N GLY A 75 -7.07 0.27 1.73
CA GLY A 75 -5.82 0.61 1.07
C GLY A 75 -4.70 -0.39 1.32
N ALA A 76 -3.49 -0.04 0.89
CA ALA A 76 -2.31 -0.88 0.99
C ALA A 76 -1.08 -0.07 1.45
N TRP A 77 -0.25 -0.71 2.27
CA TRP A 77 0.94 -0.09 2.86
C TRP A 77 2.18 -0.95 2.66
N VAL A 78 3.31 -0.27 2.48
CA VAL A 78 4.65 -0.84 2.49
C VAL A 78 5.32 -0.42 3.78
N ALA A 79 5.70 -1.41 4.59
CA ALA A 79 6.60 -1.25 5.71
C ALA A 79 8.00 -1.73 5.28
N GLU A 80 8.95 -0.82 5.17
CA GLU A 80 10.33 -1.14 4.82
C GLU A 80 11.05 -1.72 6.04
N LEU A 81 11.26 -3.03 6.03
CA LEU A 81 11.97 -3.73 7.11
C LEU A 81 13.46 -3.90 6.83
N ALA A 82 13.94 -3.58 5.62
CA ALA A 82 15.36 -3.66 5.26
C ALA A 82 16.31 -2.92 6.24
N PRO A 83 15.98 -1.73 6.78
CA PRO A 83 16.85 -1.06 7.75
C PRO A 83 16.65 -1.52 9.20
N VAL A 84 15.68 -2.40 9.49
CA VAL A 84 15.36 -2.85 10.85
C VAL A 84 16.35 -3.92 11.29
N THR A 85 17.08 -3.64 12.37
CA THR A 85 18.18 -4.50 12.86
C THR A 85 17.84 -5.31 14.11
N SER A 86 16.71 -5.02 14.76
CA SER A 86 16.24 -5.75 15.94
C SER A 86 14.75 -6.14 15.80
N PRO A 87 14.34 -7.35 16.23
CA PRO A 87 12.94 -7.77 16.17
C PRO A 87 11.98 -6.84 16.92
N GLU A 88 12.44 -6.21 18.00
CA GLU A 88 11.65 -5.32 18.85
C GLU A 88 11.28 -4.00 18.13
N ALA A 89 12.03 -3.62 17.08
CA ALA A 89 11.77 -2.42 16.29
C ALA A 89 10.78 -2.64 15.13
N VAL A 90 10.39 -3.89 14.84
CA VAL A 90 9.44 -4.20 13.77
C VAL A 90 8.06 -3.54 13.99
N PRO A 91 7.45 -3.60 15.19
CA PRO A 91 6.16 -2.93 15.43
C PRO A 91 6.21 -1.43 15.17
N GLU A 92 7.30 -0.75 15.56
CA GLU A 92 7.49 0.68 15.33
C GLU A 92 7.58 1.00 13.82
N ALA A 93 8.34 0.21 13.06
CA ALA A 93 8.45 0.37 11.61
C ALA A 93 7.09 0.20 10.91
N VAL A 94 6.27 -0.76 11.37
CA VAL A 94 4.91 -0.97 10.85
C VAL A 94 3.97 0.18 11.22
N LEU A 95 3.99 0.65 12.47
CA LEU A 95 3.19 1.79 12.92
C LEU A 95 3.51 3.06 12.12
N ALA A 96 4.80 3.34 11.93
CA ALA A 96 5.27 4.45 11.13
C ALA A 96 4.76 4.37 9.68
N ALA A 97 4.77 3.18 9.07
CA ALA A 97 4.30 2.97 7.71
C ALA A 97 2.80 3.29 7.56
N VAL A 98 1.97 2.89 8.52
CA VAL A 98 0.51 3.13 8.48
C VAL A 98 0.10 4.52 8.95
N GLY A 99 1.07 5.38 9.32
CA GLY A 99 0.81 6.73 9.82
C GLY A 99 0.17 6.76 11.22
N ALA A 100 0.19 5.63 11.93
CA ALA A 100 -0.28 5.56 13.30
C ALA A 100 0.84 6.02 14.24
N ARG A 101 0.51 6.94 15.15
CA ARG A 101 1.36 7.22 16.32
C ARG A 101 0.94 6.29 17.44
N GLU A 102 1.93 5.74 18.16
CA GLU A 102 1.66 5.01 19.40
C GLU A 102 0.84 5.91 20.33
N THR A 103 -0.38 5.49 20.64
CA THR A 103 -1.17 6.13 21.69
C THR A 103 -0.96 5.27 22.92
N VAL A 104 -0.10 5.72 23.83
CA VAL A 104 -0.02 5.13 25.17
C VAL A 104 -1.34 5.45 25.86
N LEU A 105 -2.30 4.53 25.77
CA LEU A 105 -3.44 4.50 26.68
C LEU A 105 -2.88 4.07 28.04
N ARG A 106 -2.68 5.07 28.91
CA ARG A 106 -2.47 4.87 30.36
C ARG A 106 -3.79 4.63 31.05
#